data_AF-J2SXP0-F1
#
_entry.id   AF-J2SXP0-F1
#
_cell.length_a   1.000
_cell.length_b   1.000
_cell.length_c   1.000
_cell.angle_alpha   90.00
_cell.angle_beta   90.00
_cell.angle_gamma   90.00
#
_symmetry.space_group_name_H-M   'P 1'
#
loop_
_entity.id
_entity.type
_entity.pdbx_description
1 polymer ?
#
loop_
_entity_poly.entity_id
_entity_poly.type
_entity_poly.pdbx_seq_one_letter_code
_entity_poly.pdbx_strand_id
1 'polypeptide(L)' 'MTEQFSRWDSADYLKTEDERAEYLEVCMDAMRGDLEFIAKVLETIERARGRDRFLNDTSGVAERGL' A
#
# COMPACT_ATOMS: atom_id res chain seq x y z
N MET A 1 18.86 7.09 -25.02
CA MET A 1 17.93 6.19 -24.33
C MET A 1 17.38 6.96 -23.15
N THR A 2 16.09 7.26 -23.13
CA THR A 2 15.42 7.81 -21.94
C THR A 2 14.84 6.62 -21.18
N GLU A 3 15.52 6.20 -20.12
CA GLU A 3 15.02 5.17 -19.22
C GLU A 3 13.84 5.74 -18.42
N GLN A 4 12.64 5.25 -18.72
CA GLN A 4 11.41 5.64 -18.04
C GLN A 4 11.31 4.84 -16.73
N PHE A 5 11.68 5.45 -15.61
CA PHE A 5 11.46 4.85 -14.29
C PHE A 5 10.06 5.21 -13.81
N SER A 6 9.18 4.21 -13.70
CA SER A 6 7.91 4.38 -12.98
C SER A 6 8.18 4.47 -11.49
N ARG A 7 7.40 5.31 -10.80
CA ARG A 7 7.48 5.43 -9.34
C ARG A 7 6.95 4.14 -8.69
N TRP A 8 7.89 3.29 -8.28
CA TRP A 8 7.61 2.08 -7.54
C TRP A 8 7.22 2.42 -6.10
N ASP A 9 6.18 1.77 -5.58
CA ASP A 9 5.64 1.98 -4.24
C ASP A 9 5.18 0.62 -3.69
N SER A 10 5.73 0.17 -2.56
CA SER A 10 5.40 -1.15 -1.98
C SER A 10 3.92 -1.31 -1.69
N ALA A 11 3.21 -0.22 -1.37
CA ALA A 11 1.78 -0.24 -1.08
C ALA A 11 0.91 -0.66 -2.30
N ASP A 12 1.42 -0.61 -3.53
CA ASP A 12 0.70 -1.08 -4.73
C ASP A 12 0.55 -2.62 -4.75
N TYR A 13 1.46 -3.31 -4.07
CA TYR A 13 1.51 -4.77 -4.02
C TYR A 13 0.80 -5.35 -2.79
N LEU A 14 0.46 -4.53 -1.80
CA LEU A 14 -0.17 -4.97 -0.54
C LEU A 14 -1.71 -4.99 -0.63
N LYS A 15 -2.24 -5.85 -1.49
CA LYS A 15 -3.68 -5.86 -1.83
C LYS A 15 -4.51 -6.59 -0.79
N THR A 16 -3.99 -7.68 -0.25
CA THR A 16 -4.66 -8.51 0.73
C THR A 16 -4.15 -8.25 2.15
N GLU A 17 -4.92 -8.68 3.14
CA GLU A 17 -4.49 -8.59 4.55
C GLU A 17 -3.31 -9.52 4.84
N ASP A 18 -3.21 -10.65 4.15
CA ASP A 18 -2.11 -11.61 4.26
C ASP A 18 -0.77 -11.00 3.77
N GLU A 19 -0.77 -10.37 2.58
CA GLU A 19 0.41 -9.68 2.04
C GLU A 19 0.90 -8.56 2.97
N ARG A 20 -0.04 -7.85 3.64
CA ARG A 20 0.30 -6.79 4.62
C ARG A 20 0.92 -7.36 5.89
N ALA A 21 0.44 -8.52 6.34
CA ALA A 21 0.98 -9.21 7.51
C ALA A 21 2.39 -9.75 7.23
N GLU A 22 2.60 -10.40 6.08
CA GLU A 22 3.92 -10.86 5.65
C GLU A 22 4.91 -9.69 5.52
N TYR A 23 4.49 -8.59 4.90
CA TYR A 23 5.32 -7.38 4.78
C TYR A 23 5.73 -6.81 6.15
N LEU A 24 4.79 -6.78 7.11
CA LEU A 24 5.07 -6.33 8.46
C LEU A 24 6.07 -7.26 9.15
N GLU A 25 5.88 -8.58 9.07
CA GLU A 25 6.76 -9.56 9.69
C GLU A 25 8.20 -9.46 9.15
N VAL A 26 8.36 -9.39 7.83
CA VAL A 26 9.67 -9.21 7.19
C VAL A 26 10.31 -7.88 7.61
N CYS A 27 9.52 -6.81 7.71
CA CYS A 27 10.00 -5.52 8.19
C CYS A 27 10.41 -5.57 9.67
N MET A 28 9.71 -6.33 10.51
CA MET A 28 10.03 -6.48 11.93
C MET A 28 11.33 -7.27 12.14
N ASP A 29 11.62 -8.28 11.32
CA ASP A 29 12.91 -8.99 11.34
C ASP A 29 14.08 -8.12 10.84
N ALA A 30 13.84 -7.36 9.76
CA ALA A 30 14.83 -6.44 9.21
C ALA A 30 15.13 -5.26 10.16
N MET A 31 14.13 -4.84 10.94
CA MET A 31 14.23 -3.74 11.87
C MET A 31 15.13 -4.11 13.05
N ARG A 32 16.33 -3.54 13.06
CA ARG A 32 17.30 -3.60 14.16
C ARG A 32 16.87 -2.74 15.38
N GLY A 33 15.59 -2.72 15.73
CA GLY A 33 15.03 -1.93 16.84
C GLY A 33 14.70 -0.46 16.53
N ASP A 34 14.57 -0.09 15.26
CA ASP A 34 14.23 1.28 14.83
C ASP A 34 12.71 1.59 14.83
N LEU A 35 12.21 2.30 15.84
CA LEU A 35 10.78 2.61 16.00
C LEU A 35 10.21 3.49 14.86
N GLU A 36 11.03 4.33 14.25
CA GLU A 36 10.61 5.17 13.11
C GLU A 36 10.34 4.31 11.87
N PHE A 37 11.09 3.21 11.72
CA PHE A 37 10.86 2.22 10.67
C PHE A 37 9.47 1.55 10.78
N ILE A 38 9.03 1.14 11.98
CA ILE A 38 7.66 0.59 12.17
C ILE A 38 6.62 1.61 11.78
N ALA A 39 6.77 2.86 12.23
CA ALA A 39 5.81 3.91 11.91
C ALA A 39 5.66 4.07 10.39
N LYS A 40 6.77 3.99 9.63
CA LYS A 40 6.75 4.07 8.17
C LYS A 40 6.12 2.86 7.50
N VAL A 41 6.37 1.67 8.03
CA VAL A 41 5.78 0.41 7.55
C VAL A 41 4.26 0.43 7.76
N LEU A 42 3.81 0.85 8.95
CA LEU A 42 2.38 0.99 9.26
C LEU A 42 1.69 2.05 8.38
N GLU A 43 2.32 3.20 8.14
CA GLU A 43 1.82 4.22 7.20
C GLU A 43 1.63 3.63 5.78
N THR A 44 2.57 2.80 5.34
CA THR A 44 2.53 2.15 4.02
C THR A 44 1.37 1.14 3.93
N ILE A 45 1.16 0.35 4.97
CA ILE A 45 0.06 -0.62 5.07
C ILE A 45 -1.30 0.10 5.08
N GLU A 46 -1.42 1.17 5.85
CA GLU A 46 -2.66 1.97 5.90
C GLU A 46 -2.96 2.66 4.57
N ARG A 47 -1.93 3.16 3.87
CA ARG A 47 -2.08 3.69 2.51
C ARG A 47 -2.54 2.61 1.52
N ALA A 48 -2.01 1.39 1.63
CA ALA A 48 -2.44 0.27 0.80
C ALA A 48 -3.91 -0.09 1.06
N ARG A 49 -4.32 -0.12 2.33
CA ARG A 49 -5.71 -0.34 2.76
C ARG A 49 -6.67 0.71 2.19
N GLY A 50 -6.28 1.99 2.19
CA GLY A 50 -7.08 3.08 1.62
C GLY A 50 -7.25 2.99 0.10
N ARG A 51 -6.23 2.52 -0.62
CA ARG A 51 -6.26 2.34 -2.08
C ARG A 51 -7.16 1.20 -2.51
N ASP A 52 -7.11 0.07 -1.81
CA ASP A 52 -7.98 -1.09 -2.08
C ASP A 52 -9.47 -0.72 -1.94
N ARG A 53 -9.82 0.01 -0.86
CA ARG A 53 -11.18 0.51 -0.65
C ARG A 53 -11.63 1.46 -1.75
N PHE A 54 -10.76 2.36 -2.21
CA PHE A 54 -11.11 3.33 -3.26
C PHE A 54 -11.35 2.66 -4.62
N LEU A 55 -10.57 1.63 -4.97
CA LEU A 55 -10.73 0.86 -6.21
C LEU A 55 -12.05 0.05 -6.24
N ASN A 56 -12.54 -0.40 -5.08
CA ASN A 56 -13.83 -1.07 -4.97
C ASN A 56 -15.02 -0.08 -4.95
N ASP A 57 -14.85 1.10 -4.35
CA ASP A 57 -15.93 2.11 -4.18
C ASP A 57 -16.18 2.92 -5.48
N THR A 58 -15.15 3.13 -6.31
CA THR A 58 -15.26 3.85 -7.59
C THR A 58 -16.14 3.17 -8.65
N SER A 59 -16.62 1.95 -8.41
CA SER A 59 -17.59 1.29 -9.31
C SER A 59 -19.04 1.79 -9.15
N GLY A 60 -19.30 2.70 -8.19
CA GLY A 60 -20.65 3.19 -7.85
C GLY A 60 -21.01 4.61 -8.33
N VAL A 61 -20.19 5.27 -9.16
CA VAL A 61 -20.49 6.62 -9.68
C VAL A 61 -20.53 6.66 -11.22
N ALA A 62 -21.19 5.68 -11.83
CA ALA A 62 -21.78 5.90 -13.14
C ALA A 62 -23.24 6.33 -12.96
N GLU A 63 -23.69 7.23 -13.83
CA GLU A 63 -25.10 7.58 -14.10
C GLU A 63 -25.93 8.37 -13.06
N ARG A 64 -25.54 9.62 -12.80
CA ARG A 64 -26.57 10.70 -12.74
C ARG A 64 -26.11 11.91 -13.54
N GLY A 65 -26.12 11.72 -14.87
CA GLY A 65 -26.22 12.81 -15.82
C GLY A 65 -27.61 12.78 -16.46
N LEU A 66 -28.46 13.73 -16.07
CA LEU A 66 -29.55 14.40 -16.82
C LEU A 66 -30.47 15.13 -15.84
#